data_AF-A0AAV4HX10-F1
#
_entry.id   AF-A0AAV4HX10-F1
#
_cell.length_a   1.000
_cell.length_b   1.000
_cell.length_c   1.000
_cell.angle_alpha   90.00
_cell.angle_beta   90.00
_cell.angle_gamma   90.00
#
_symmetry.space_group_name_H-M   'P 1'
#
loop_
_entity.id
_entity.type
_entity.pdbx_description
1 polymer ?
#
loop_
_entity_poly.entity_id
_entity_poly.type
_entity_poly.pdbx_seq_one_letter_code
_entity_poly.pdbx_strand_id
1 'polypeptide(L)'
;MNVNRTTIFRLRQRLHETYMLSDGPRSGRPRCTTQRRDRNLVRNHMNNRFLSASASSRQTRGISNLRISSHSKKTFICLWPTCSSPIHRPHPDLASPPPTYALGL
;
A
#
# COMPACT_ATOMS: atom_id res chain seq x y z
N MET A 1 28.37 -31.74 16.97
CA MET A 1 27.97 -30.55 16.19
C MET A 1 27.40 -30.99 14.85
N ASN A 2 26.09 -30.90 14.68
CA ASN A 2 25.38 -31.35 13.46
C ASN A 2 25.21 -30.19 12.47
N VAL A 3 26.31 -29.69 11.93
CA VAL A 3 26.32 -28.57 10.96
C VAL A 3 27.25 -28.90 9.79
N ASN A 4 26.87 -28.47 8.59
CA ASN A 4 27.66 -28.74 7.38
C ASN A 4 29.00 -27.99 7.44
N ARG A 5 30.11 -28.65 7.05
CA ARG A 5 31.45 -28.05 6.97
C ARG A 5 31.46 -26.82 6.06
N THR A 6 30.66 -26.81 5.01
CA THR A 6 30.52 -25.65 4.10
C THR A 6 29.92 -24.43 4.79
N THR A 7 28.98 -24.63 5.73
CA THR A 7 28.40 -23.55 6.53
C THR A 7 29.45 -22.91 7.42
N ILE A 8 30.30 -23.73 8.07
CA ILE A 8 31.41 -23.23 8.91
C ILE A 8 32.39 -22.41 8.07
N PHE A 9 32.79 -22.90 6.89
CA PHE A 9 33.69 -22.18 6.00
C PHE A 9 33.12 -20.82 5.58
N ARG A 10 31.85 -20.78 5.14
CA ARG A 10 31.16 -19.55 4.73
C ARG A 10 31.03 -18.53 5.88
N LEU A 11 30.83 -19.00 7.12
CA LEU A 11 30.77 -18.13 8.30
C LEU A 11 32.13 -17.50 8.61
N ARG A 12 33.22 -18.27 8.53
CA ARG A 12 34.58 -17.75 8.74
C ARG A 12 34.97 -16.75 7.66
N GLN A 13 34.63 -17.05 6.41
CA GLN A 13 34.84 -16.12 5.29
C GLN A 13 34.07 -14.81 5.51
N ARG A 14 32.78 -14.88 5.82
CA ARG A 14 31.96 -13.69 6.12
C ARG A 14 32.52 -12.88 7.29
N LEU A 15 32.94 -13.56 8.36
CA LEU A 15 33.55 -12.91 9.52
C LEU A 15 34.81 -12.14 9.15
N HIS A 16 35.63 -12.66 8.23
CA HIS A 16 36.82 -11.97 7.75
C HIS A 16 36.48 -10.77 6.84
N GLU A 17 35.40 -10.86 6.06
CA GLU A 17 34.98 -9.82 5.12
C GLU A 17 34.25 -8.65 5.78
N THR A 18 33.34 -8.94 6.71
CA THR A 18 32.43 -7.92 7.29
C THR A 18 32.58 -7.74 8.79
N TYR A 19 33.39 -8.56 9.46
CA TYR A 19 33.49 -8.63 10.93
C TYR A 19 32.16 -8.89 11.64
N MET A 20 31.16 -9.41 10.92
CA MET A 20 29.83 -9.70 11.46
C MET A 20 29.43 -11.14 11.20
N LEU A 21 28.95 -11.82 12.25
CA LEU A 21 28.33 -13.15 12.17
C LEU A 21 26.81 -13.08 11.96
N SER A 22 26.21 -11.90 12.11
CA SER A 22 24.78 -11.70 11.90
C SER A 22 24.41 -11.96 10.43
N ASP A 23 23.18 -12.42 10.22
CA ASP A 23 22.62 -12.48 8.88
C ASP A 23 22.59 -11.09 8.25
N GLY A 24 23.07 -11.00 7.00
CA GLY A 24 22.93 -9.79 6.20
C GLY A 24 21.48 -9.57 5.75
N PRO A 25 21.15 -8.38 5.23
CA PRO A 25 19.83 -8.12 4.69
C PRO A 25 19.51 -9.14 3.60
N ARG A 26 18.42 -9.89 3.80
CA ARG A 26 17.94 -10.84 2.78
C ARG A 26 17.38 -10.04 1.60
N SER A 27 17.69 -10.46 0.38
CA SER A 27 17.04 -9.91 -0.81
C SER A 27 15.54 -10.19 -0.70
N GLY A 28 14.76 -9.13 -0.47
CA GLY A 28 13.31 -9.22 -0.39
C GLY A 28 12.67 -9.46 -1.76
N ARG A 29 11.35 -9.67 -1.75
CA ARG A 29 10.56 -9.77 -2.99
C ARG A 29 10.65 -8.45 -3.78
N PRO A 30 10.77 -8.49 -5.13
CA PRO A 30 10.76 -7.28 -5.94
C PRO A 30 9.45 -6.50 -5.76
N ARG A 31 9.53 -5.18 -5.92
CA ARG A 31 8.37 -4.27 -5.79
C ARG A 31 7.30 -4.63 -6.81
N CYS A 32 6.03 -4.53 -6.41
CA CYS A 32 4.90 -4.76 -7.32
C CYS A 32 4.69 -3.61 -8.33
N THR A 33 5.23 -2.44 -8.03
CA THR A 33 5.06 -1.17 -8.74
C THR A 33 6.39 -0.49 -9.00
N THR A 34 6.42 0.36 -10.03
CA THR A 34 7.55 1.25 -10.28
C THR A 34 7.44 2.50 -9.40
N GLN A 35 8.58 3.10 -9.07
CA GLN A 35 8.64 4.32 -8.25
C GLN A 35 7.84 5.49 -8.85
N ARG A 36 7.76 5.60 -10.18
CA ARG A 36 6.92 6.61 -10.86
C ARG A 36 5.44 6.38 -10.59
N ARG A 37 4.98 5.13 -10.63
CA ARG A 37 3.57 4.78 -10.40
C ARG A 37 3.20 4.97 -8.93
N ASP A 38 4.12 4.71 -8.01
CA ASP A 38 3.90 4.98 -6.59
C ASP A 38 3.73 6.48 -6.31
N ARG A 39 4.58 7.33 -6.90
CA ARG A 39 4.42 8.80 -6.81
C ARG A 39 3.06 9.27 -7.35
N ASN A 40 2.59 8.68 -8.45
CA ASN A 40 1.28 8.99 -9.00
C ASN A 40 0.14 8.50 -8.10
N LEU A 41 0.29 7.35 -7.46
CA LEU A 41 -0.68 6.84 -6.49
C LEU A 41 -0.80 7.78 -5.29
N VAL A 42 0.34 8.24 -4.76
CA VAL A 42 0.38 9.24 -3.67
C VAL A 42 -0.30 10.53 -4.11
N ARG A 43 0.05 11.08 -5.28
CA ARG A 43 -0.59 12.30 -5.81
C ARG A 43 -2.10 12.16 -5.97
N ASN A 44 -2.55 11.05 -6.55
CA ASN A 44 -3.97 10.81 -6.76
C ASN A 44 -4.72 10.67 -5.44
N HIS A 45 -4.10 10.06 -4.43
CA HIS A 45 -4.68 9.96 -3.10
C HIS A 45 -4.74 11.30 -2.37
N MET A 46 -3.69 12.14 -2.48
CA MET A 46 -3.70 13.49 -1.91
C MET A 46 -4.79 14.36 -2.53
N ASN A 47 -4.96 14.30 -3.84
CA ASN A 47 -5.98 15.08 -4.55
C ASN A 47 -7.40 14.53 -4.29
N ASN A 48 -7.55 13.21 -4.16
CA ASN A 48 -8.84 12.56 -3.96
C ASN A 48 -8.77 11.63 -2.75
N ARG A 49 -8.84 12.23 -1.56
CA ARG A 49 -8.63 11.55 -0.27
C ARG A 49 -9.59 10.38 -0.01
N PHE A 50 -10.80 10.43 -0.57
CA PHE A 50 -11.83 9.40 -0.41
C PHE A 50 -11.77 8.27 -1.45
N LEU A 51 -10.76 8.25 -2.34
CA LEU A 51 -10.59 7.13 -3.27
C LEU A 51 -10.26 5.86 -2.51
N SER A 52 -11.13 4.86 -2.68
CA SER A 52 -10.89 3.53 -2.11
C SER A 52 -9.66 2.87 -2.73
N ALA A 53 -8.93 2.09 -1.92
CA ALA A 53 -7.79 1.32 -2.38
C ALA A 53 -8.13 0.40 -3.56
N SER A 54 -9.35 -0.16 -3.60
CA SER A 54 -9.86 -0.99 -4.70
C SER A 54 -10.05 -0.20 -6.00
N ALA A 55 -10.58 1.02 -5.92
CA ALA A 55 -10.74 1.90 -7.08
C ALA A 55 -9.37 2.30 -7.64
N SER A 56 -8.44 2.71 -6.77
CA SER A 56 -7.06 2.96 -7.17
C SER A 56 -6.42 1.70 -7.76
N SER A 57 -6.70 0.51 -7.23
CA SER A 57 -6.27 -0.82 -7.74
C SER A 57 -6.54 -1.01 -9.21
N ARG A 58 -7.76 -0.69 -9.64
CA ARG A 58 -8.21 -0.85 -11.02
C ARG A 58 -7.49 0.10 -11.98
N GLN A 59 -7.09 1.27 -11.49
CA GLN A 59 -6.46 2.33 -12.28
C GLN A 59 -4.94 2.12 -12.45
N THR A 60 -4.22 1.66 -11.42
CA THR A 60 -2.76 1.46 -11.54
C THR A 60 -2.41 0.05 -11.99
N ARG A 61 -1.64 -0.06 -13.06
CA ARG A 61 -1.01 -1.32 -13.51
C ARG A 61 0.30 -1.57 -12.76
N GLY A 62 0.60 -2.83 -12.47
CA GLY A 62 1.85 -3.30 -11.86
C GLY A 62 2.97 -3.46 -12.88
N ILE A 63 4.19 -3.78 -12.42
CA ILE A 63 5.38 -3.88 -13.28
C ILE A 63 5.16 -4.88 -14.44
N SER A 64 4.50 -6.01 -14.18
CA SER A 64 4.14 -7.02 -15.18
C SER A 64 2.93 -6.64 -16.04
N ASN A 65 2.53 -5.37 -16.09
CA ASN A 65 1.27 -4.85 -16.67
C ASN A 65 -0.03 -5.46 -16.12
N LEU A 66 0.06 -6.40 -15.17
CA LEU A 66 -1.07 -6.95 -14.44
C LEU A 66 -1.66 -5.91 -13.49
N ARG A 67 -2.96 -5.99 -13.24
CA ARG A 67 -3.60 -5.19 -12.19
C ARG A 67 -3.00 -5.59 -10.84
N ILE A 68 -2.62 -4.59 -10.06
CA ILE A 68 -2.10 -4.82 -8.70
C ILE A 68 -3.29 -5.20 -7.83
N SER A 69 -3.09 -6.15 -6.92
CA SER A 69 -4.12 -6.53 -5.96
C SER A 69 -4.46 -5.35 -5.03
N SER A 70 -5.70 -5.28 -4.58
CA SER A 70 -6.15 -4.22 -3.67
C SER A 70 -5.39 -4.26 -2.33
N HIS A 71 -4.96 -5.45 -1.91
CA HIS A 71 -4.19 -5.66 -0.69
C HIS A 71 -2.83 -4.93 -0.72
N SER A 72 -2.09 -5.01 -1.84
CA SER A 72 -0.79 -4.34 -1.97
C SER A 72 -0.89 -2.81 -1.93
N LYS A 73 -2.06 -2.22 -2.24
CA LYS A 73 -2.28 -0.77 -2.12
C LYS A 73 -2.74 -0.35 -0.74
N LYS A 74 -3.47 -1.20 -0.03
CA LYS A 74 -3.83 -0.95 1.38
C LYS A 74 -2.57 -0.76 2.22
N THR A 75 -1.55 -1.60 2.03
CA THR A 75 -0.26 -1.40 2.71
C THR A 75 0.37 -0.05 2.35
N PHE A 76 0.27 0.40 1.10
CA PHE A 76 0.84 1.69 0.68
C PHE A 76 0.06 2.93 1.19
N ILE A 77 -1.27 2.84 1.27
CA ILE A 77 -2.16 3.95 1.66
C ILE A 77 -2.37 3.98 3.18
N CYS A 78 -2.53 2.83 3.83
CA CYS A 78 -2.79 2.70 5.26
C CYS A 78 -1.52 2.85 6.13
N LEU A 79 -0.31 2.82 5.54
CA LEU A 79 0.90 3.28 6.23
C LEU A 79 1.02 4.82 6.26
N TRP A 80 0.06 5.55 5.68
CA TRP A 80 0.03 7.02 5.75
C TRP A 80 -0.76 7.50 6.97
N PRO A 81 -0.25 8.44 7.79
CA PRO A 81 -0.87 8.85 9.05
C PRO A 81 -2.31 9.42 8.94
N THR A 82 -2.78 9.79 7.75
CA THR A 82 -4.05 10.51 7.56
C THR A 82 -5.26 9.64 7.20
N CYS A 83 -5.10 8.32 7.08
CA CYS A 83 -6.17 7.43 6.57
C CYS A 83 -6.94 6.64 7.64
N SER A 84 -6.66 6.83 8.93
CA SER A 84 -7.24 6.04 10.02
C SER A 84 -8.65 6.48 10.48
N SER A 85 -9.43 7.19 9.66
CA SER A 85 -10.81 7.52 10.00
C SER A 85 -11.79 6.80 9.07
N PRO A 86 -12.54 5.79 9.55
CA PRO A 86 -13.66 5.21 8.82
C PRO A 86 -14.85 6.16 8.96
N ILE A 87 -15.00 7.11 8.03
CA ILE A 87 -16.24 7.90 7.95
C ILE A 87 -17.26 7.08 7.16
N HIS A 88 -18.36 6.78 7.85
CA HIS A 88 -19.64 6.27 7.37
C HIS A 88 -19.94 6.76 5.94
N ARG A 89 -20.20 5.84 5.00
CA ARG A 89 -20.90 6.23 3.77
C ARG A 89 -22.35 6.52 4.16
N PRO A 90 -22.93 7.70 3.88
CA PRO A 90 -24.38 7.85 4.00
C PRO A 90 -25.06 6.97 2.94
N HIS A 91 -26.12 6.28 3.36
CA HIS A 91 -27.00 5.47 2.53
C HIS A 91 -27.72 6.39 1.51
N PRO A 92 -27.85 6.03 0.23
CA PRO A 92 -28.49 6.88 -0.76
C PRO A 92 -30.01 6.73 -0.68
N ASP A 93 -30.64 7.08 0.44
CA ASP A 93 -32.11 7.10 0.55
C ASP A 93 -32.56 8.18 1.55
N LEU A 94 -32.34 9.45 1.21
CA LEU A 94 -33.10 10.56 1.79
C LEU A 94 -33.17 11.68 0.75
N ALA A 95 -34.04 11.51 -0.24
CA ALA A 95 -34.54 12.62 -1.04
C ALA A 95 -35.22 13.61 -0.06
N SER A 96 -34.63 14.78 0.15
CA SER A 96 -35.33 15.86 0.85
C SER A 96 -36.50 16.32 -0.03
N PRO A 97 -37.74 16.42 0.49
CA PRO A 97 -38.83 17.02 -0.28
C PRO A 97 -38.56 18.53 -0.49
N PRO A 98 -39.06 19.11 -1.60
CA PRO A 98 -38.86 20.53 -1.89
C PRO A 98 -39.61 21.42 -0.87
N PRO A 99 -39.11 22.64 -0.59
CA PRO A 99 -39.75 23.55 0.35
C PRO A 99 -41.09 24.06 -0.22
N THR A 100 -42.19 23.78 0.49
CA THR A 100 -43.49 24.39 0.25
C THR A 100 -43.48 25.84 0.72
N TYR A 101 -43.51 26.79 -0.20
CA TYR A 101 -43.85 28.18 0.10
C TYR A 101 -45.35 28.24 0.39
N ALA A 102 -45.72 28.58 1.62
CA ALA A 102 -47.10 28.78 2.01
C ALA A 102 -47.66 30.04 1.32
N LEU A 103 -48.73 29.88 0.54
CA LEU A 103 -49.59 30.97 0.09
C LEU A 103 -50.34 31.51 1.32
N GLY A 104 -49.90 32.66 1.82
CA GLY A 104 -50.65 33.48 2.75
C GLY A 104 -51.71 34.29 1.99
N LEU A 105 -52.92 34.27 2.55
CA LEU A 105 -54.14 34.97 2.14
C LEU A 105 -53.97 36.47 1.93
#